data_AF-A0A6C0IBI6-F1
#
_entry.id   AF-A0A6C0IBI6-F1
#
_cell.length_a   1.000
_cell.length_b   1.000
_cell.length_c   1.000
_cell.angle_alpha   90.00
_cell.angle_beta   90.00
_cell.angle_gamma   90.00
#
_symmetry.space_group_name_H-M   'P 1'
#
loop_
_entity.id
_entity.type
_entity.pdbx_description
1 polymer ?
#
loop_
_entity_poly.entity_id
_entity_poly.type
_entity_poly.pdbx_seq_one_letter_code
_entity_poly.pdbx_strand_id
1 'polypeptide(L)'
;MSKMIAPMSIYVPHIDASYTFEYVAHEFEHVFEIGSVERIEAVPRVNQKDGHAYYAYFIYFSKWGNGYNAQFLRNQLIEGKQTSMYYLIDRYWKACPNTSEVANLPMPEHVTLVMYVPDVYLHYSGNDTMNRDISHVMESFEFGDVSPNSIELLEDESKCTEDYAGFAKEIIGEEYVGDYRAVIVNFNYWFHSKNAHEVQKQLETDGHIVISTNFSHYSDMNWLVMKYHDSDKKSGANPYIWYSDPAKYQTHNKHVYLD
;
A
#
# COMPACT_ATOMS: atom_id res chain seq x y z
N MET A 1 -9.79 -34.25 15.71
CA MET A 1 -10.10 -33.63 14.41
C MET A 1 -9.24 -32.40 14.27
N SER A 2 -8.36 -32.32 13.27
CA SER A 2 -7.59 -31.10 13.02
C SER A 2 -8.58 -30.01 12.62
N LYS A 3 -8.56 -28.87 13.32
CA LYS A 3 -9.41 -27.73 13.02
C LYS A 3 -8.93 -27.17 11.68
N MET A 4 -9.64 -27.46 10.59
CA MET A 4 -9.29 -26.90 9.27
C MET A 4 -9.52 -25.40 9.33
N ILE A 5 -8.42 -24.64 9.33
CA ILE A 5 -8.43 -23.18 9.30
C ILE A 5 -8.51 -22.78 7.83
N ALA A 6 -9.52 -22.00 7.46
CA ALA A 6 -9.61 -21.44 6.11
C ALA A 6 -8.34 -20.62 5.81
N PRO A 7 -7.72 -20.79 4.63
CA PRO A 7 -6.52 -20.03 4.26
C PRO A 7 -6.86 -18.53 4.21
N MET A 8 -6.00 -17.66 4.74
CA MET A 8 -6.19 -16.20 4.72
C MET A 8 -5.90 -15.58 3.35
N SER A 9 -6.08 -16.34 2.26
CA SER A 9 -5.90 -15.84 0.91
C SER A 9 -6.77 -16.57 -0.09
N ILE A 10 -7.03 -15.89 -1.21
CA ILE A 10 -7.80 -16.40 -2.34
C ILE A 10 -7.06 -16.14 -3.65
N TYR A 11 -7.39 -16.94 -4.66
CA TYR A 11 -6.97 -16.73 -6.03
C TYR A 11 -8.16 -16.26 -6.87
N VAL A 12 -7.98 -15.18 -7.63
CA VAL A 12 -8.97 -14.65 -8.57
C VAL A 12 -8.36 -14.68 -9.97
N PRO A 13 -8.76 -15.63 -10.84
CA PRO A 13 -8.02 -15.95 -12.06
C PRO A 13 -8.13 -14.90 -13.15
N HIS A 14 -9.19 -14.09 -13.14
CA HIS A 14 -9.51 -13.20 -14.24
C HIS A 14 -10.15 -11.92 -13.72
N ILE A 15 -9.33 -10.88 -13.61
CA ILE A 15 -9.76 -9.50 -13.42
C ILE A 15 -9.27 -8.71 -14.62
N ASP A 16 -10.19 -8.01 -15.30
CA ASP A 16 -9.87 -7.17 -16.45
C ASP A 16 -8.83 -6.10 -16.05
N ALA A 17 -7.85 -5.82 -16.92
CA ALA A 17 -6.76 -4.90 -16.61
C ALA A 17 -7.22 -3.44 -16.43
N SER A 18 -8.47 -3.11 -16.80
CA SER A 18 -9.10 -1.81 -16.52
C SER A 18 -9.48 -1.62 -15.06
N TYR A 19 -9.62 -2.70 -14.28
CA TYR A 19 -9.89 -2.60 -12.84
C TYR A 19 -8.61 -2.31 -12.07
N THR A 20 -8.63 -1.23 -11.31
CA THR A 20 -7.51 -0.86 -10.44
C THR A 20 -7.46 -1.76 -9.20
N PHE A 21 -6.30 -1.87 -8.57
CA PHE A 21 -6.16 -2.70 -7.35
C PHE A 21 -7.06 -2.20 -6.22
N GLU A 22 -7.27 -0.89 -6.14
CA GLU A 22 -8.15 -0.19 -5.20
C GLU A 22 -9.58 -0.63 -5.37
N TYR A 23 -10.04 -0.64 -6.61
CA TYR A 23 -11.40 -1.05 -6.91
C TYR A 23 -11.61 -2.50 -6.46
N VAL A 24 -10.65 -3.38 -6.78
CA VAL A 24 -10.72 -4.78 -6.36
C VAL A 24 -10.68 -4.90 -4.83
N ALA A 25 -9.77 -4.23 -4.14
CA ALA A 25 -9.70 -4.23 -2.68
C ALA A 25 -11.01 -3.72 -2.06
N HIS A 26 -11.51 -2.58 -2.52
CA HIS A 26 -12.78 -2.00 -2.07
C HIS A 26 -13.95 -2.97 -2.25
N GLU A 27 -14.05 -3.65 -3.39
CA GLU A 27 -15.09 -4.66 -3.61
C GLU A 27 -14.98 -5.81 -2.59
N PHE A 28 -13.77 -6.31 -2.30
CA PHE A 28 -13.57 -7.37 -1.31
C PHE A 28 -13.81 -6.91 0.15
N GLU A 29 -13.41 -5.69 0.50
CA GLU A 29 -13.52 -5.17 1.86
C GLU A 29 -14.93 -4.66 2.19
N HIS A 30 -15.57 -3.95 1.27
CA HIS A 30 -16.77 -3.14 1.56
C HIS A 30 -18.02 -3.64 0.84
N VAL A 31 -17.92 -4.11 -0.40
CA VAL A 31 -19.11 -4.58 -1.16
C VAL A 31 -19.44 -6.02 -0.80
N PHE A 32 -18.42 -6.89 -0.84
CA PHE A 32 -18.55 -8.29 -0.49
C PHE A 32 -18.42 -8.53 1.01
N GLU A 33 -17.82 -7.60 1.75
CA GLU A 33 -17.54 -7.70 3.19
C GLU A 33 -16.75 -8.97 3.56
N ILE A 34 -15.79 -9.37 2.71
CA ILE A 34 -15.02 -10.62 2.87
C ILE A 34 -14.04 -10.53 4.03
N GLY A 35 -13.39 -9.39 4.21
CA GLY A 35 -12.32 -9.21 5.19
C GLY A 35 -11.45 -8.02 4.82
N SER A 36 -10.52 -7.64 5.69
CA SER A 36 -9.57 -6.57 5.36
C SER A 36 -8.44 -7.13 4.51
N VAL A 37 -8.25 -6.53 3.35
CA VAL A 37 -7.22 -6.89 2.39
C VAL A 37 -5.89 -6.38 2.93
N GLU A 38 -4.93 -7.28 3.05
CA GLU A 38 -3.55 -6.97 3.46
C GLU A 38 -2.67 -6.70 2.23
N ARG A 39 -2.84 -7.51 1.18
CA ARG A 39 -2.05 -7.44 -0.05
C ARG A 39 -2.79 -8.09 -1.21
N ILE A 40 -2.56 -7.58 -2.41
CA ILE A 40 -2.95 -8.23 -3.67
C ILE A 40 -1.67 -8.39 -4.51
N GLU A 41 -1.41 -9.61 -4.96
CA GLU A 41 -0.37 -9.89 -5.94
C GLU A 41 -1.03 -10.15 -7.28
N ALA A 42 -0.67 -9.36 -8.29
CA ALA A 42 -1.25 -9.47 -9.61
C ALA A 42 -0.26 -9.97 -10.64
N VAL A 43 -0.62 -11.05 -11.32
CA VAL A 43 0.17 -11.61 -12.41
C VAL A 43 -0.45 -11.16 -13.74
N PRO A 44 0.24 -10.33 -14.54
CA PRO A 44 -0.26 -9.92 -15.85
C PRO A 44 -0.40 -11.11 -16.78
N ARG A 45 -1.51 -11.13 -17.51
CA ARG A 45 -1.86 -12.16 -18.50
C ARG A 45 -2.46 -11.48 -19.72
N VAL A 46 -2.44 -12.23 -20.82
CA VAL A 46 -3.10 -11.83 -22.07
C VAL A 46 -3.95 -13.01 -22.51
N ASN A 47 -5.22 -12.75 -22.79
CA ASN A 47 -6.12 -13.77 -23.30
C ASN A 47 -5.68 -14.14 -24.72
N GLN A 48 -5.35 -15.42 -24.92
CA GLN A 48 -4.82 -15.91 -26.20
C GLN A 48 -5.84 -15.82 -27.34
N LYS A 49 -7.14 -15.76 -27.03
CA LYS A 49 -8.22 -15.76 -28.03
C LYS A 49 -8.47 -14.38 -28.63
N ASP A 50 -8.46 -13.34 -27.81
CA ASP A 50 -8.86 -11.98 -28.20
C ASP A 50 -7.81 -10.90 -27.88
N GLY A 51 -6.66 -11.28 -27.31
CA GLY A 51 -5.57 -10.38 -26.97
C GLY A 51 -5.85 -9.44 -25.79
N HIS A 52 -6.96 -9.60 -25.08
CA HIS A 52 -7.30 -8.69 -23.98
C HIS A 52 -6.38 -8.92 -22.79
N ALA A 53 -5.86 -7.82 -22.24
CA ALA A 53 -5.04 -7.84 -21.05
C ALA A 53 -5.91 -8.05 -19.80
N TYR A 54 -5.46 -8.93 -18.93
CA TYR A 54 -6.11 -9.19 -17.65
C TYR A 54 -5.06 -9.56 -16.61
N TYR A 55 -5.48 -9.68 -15.37
CA TYR A 55 -4.65 -10.13 -14.29
C TYR A 55 -5.23 -11.35 -13.58
N ALA A 56 -4.32 -12.20 -13.13
CA ALA A 56 -4.58 -13.23 -12.13
C ALA A 56 -4.15 -12.68 -10.77
N TYR A 57 -5.09 -12.53 -9.83
CA TYR A 57 -4.83 -11.94 -8.51
C TYR A 57 -4.70 -13.02 -7.44
N PHE A 58 -3.78 -12.83 -6.50
CA PHE A 58 -3.75 -13.51 -5.21
C PHE A 58 -4.02 -12.47 -4.14
N ILE A 59 -5.15 -12.60 -3.46
CA ILE A 59 -5.61 -11.61 -2.48
C ILE A 59 -5.42 -12.21 -1.10
N TYR A 60 -4.65 -11.52 -0.26
CA TYR A 60 -4.31 -11.88 1.11
C TYR A 60 -5.09 -10.99 2.06
N PHE A 61 -5.66 -11.57 3.11
CA PHE A 61 -6.45 -10.86 4.10
C PHE A 61 -5.76 -10.89 5.46
N SER A 62 -5.74 -9.77 6.16
CA SER A 62 -5.24 -9.70 7.55
C SER A 62 -6.29 -10.23 8.54
N LYS A 63 -7.57 -10.06 8.20
CA LYS A 63 -8.72 -10.58 8.97
C LYS A 63 -9.88 -10.93 8.05
N TRP A 64 -10.62 -11.96 8.42
CA TRP A 64 -11.93 -12.26 7.81
C TRP A 64 -13.00 -11.31 8.34
N GLY A 65 -13.95 -10.98 7.48
CA GLY A 65 -15.21 -10.38 7.85
C GLY A 65 -16.10 -11.36 8.61
N ASN A 66 -17.08 -10.81 9.33
CA ASN A 66 -18.06 -11.59 10.08
C ASN A 66 -19.40 -11.76 9.34
N GLY A 67 -19.53 -11.15 8.17
CA GLY A 67 -20.74 -11.20 7.33
C GLY A 67 -20.98 -12.55 6.68
N TYR A 68 -22.17 -12.72 6.11
CA TYR A 68 -22.60 -13.96 5.45
C TYR A 68 -21.64 -14.38 4.32
N ASN A 69 -21.28 -13.43 3.45
CA ASN A 69 -20.41 -13.68 2.30
C ASN A 69 -19.02 -14.17 2.73
N ALA A 70 -18.43 -13.55 3.76
CA ALA A 70 -17.15 -13.98 4.31
C ALA A 70 -17.20 -15.42 4.82
N GLN A 71 -18.21 -15.76 5.64
CA GLN A 71 -18.35 -17.12 6.17
C GLN A 71 -18.65 -18.15 5.07
N PHE A 72 -19.48 -17.78 4.09
CA PHE A 72 -19.77 -18.61 2.94
C PHE A 72 -18.50 -18.92 2.14
N LEU A 73 -17.75 -17.88 1.76
CA LEU A 73 -16.49 -18.03 1.02
C LEU A 73 -15.50 -18.89 1.81
N ARG A 74 -15.32 -18.64 3.11
CA ARG A 74 -14.44 -19.46 3.98
C ARG A 74 -14.79 -20.95 3.92
N ASN A 75 -16.07 -21.28 4.00
CA ASN A 75 -16.52 -22.68 3.92
C ASN A 75 -16.23 -23.28 2.55
N GLN A 76 -16.45 -22.53 1.46
CA GLN A 76 -16.10 -22.98 0.11
C GLN A 76 -14.60 -23.25 -0.02
N LEU A 77 -13.75 -22.35 0.51
CA LEU A 77 -12.30 -22.51 0.46
C LEU A 77 -11.80 -23.72 1.26
N ILE A 78 -12.38 -23.97 2.46
CA ILE A 78 -12.08 -25.17 3.26
C ILE A 78 -12.42 -26.45 2.49
N GLU A 79 -13.50 -26.43 1.71
CA GLU A 79 -13.93 -27.55 0.87
C GLU A 79 -13.17 -27.64 -0.47
N GLY A 80 -12.23 -26.73 -0.75
CA GLY A 80 -11.51 -26.67 -2.03
C GLY A 80 -12.38 -26.23 -3.21
N LYS A 81 -13.51 -25.56 -2.95
CA LYS A 81 -14.47 -25.11 -3.96
C LYS A 81 -14.23 -23.65 -4.36
N GLN A 82 -14.66 -23.32 -5.57
CA GLN A 82 -14.69 -21.95 -6.10
C GLN A 82 -16.08 -21.34 -5.92
N THR A 83 -16.15 -20.00 -5.83
CA THR A 83 -17.40 -19.25 -5.73
C THR A 83 -17.39 -18.00 -6.58
N SER A 84 -18.54 -17.62 -7.12
CA SER A 84 -18.72 -16.37 -7.87
C SER A 84 -19.13 -15.25 -6.92
N MET A 85 -18.38 -14.15 -6.96
CA MET A 85 -18.63 -12.92 -6.22
C MET A 85 -19.13 -11.85 -7.20
N TYR A 86 -20.41 -11.50 -7.11
CA TYR A 86 -21.07 -10.58 -8.05
C TYR A 86 -20.96 -9.13 -7.56
N TYR A 87 -20.18 -8.30 -8.26
CA TYR A 87 -20.06 -6.86 -7.99
C TYR A 87 -21.07 -6.03 -8.81
N LEU A 88 -21.64 -6.61 -9.87
CA LEU A 88 -22.77 -6.06 -10.62
C LEU A 88 -23.72 -7.20 -11.02
N ILE A 89 -24.92 -6.86 -11.51
CA ILE A 89 -26.00 -7.82 -11.81
C ILE A 89 -25.57 -8.95 -12.77
N ASP A 90 -24.65 -8.66 -13.69
CA ASP A 90 -24.15 -9.57 -14.72
C ASP A 90 -22.63 -9.74 -14.68
N ARG A 91 -21.95 -9.13 -13.70
CA ARG A 91 -20.49 -9.21 -13.57
C ARG A 91 -20.08 -9.81 -12.25
N TYR A 92 -19.16 -10.75 -12.34
CA TYR A 92 -18.63 -11.46 -11.17
C TYR A 92 -17.15 -11.77 -11.34
N TRP A 93 -16.49 -11.96 -10.21
CA TRP A 93 -15.19 -12.58 -10.14
C TRP A 93 -15.30 -13.96 -9.51
N LYS A 94 -14.49 -14.91 -9.98
CA LYS A 94 -14.38 -16.23 -9.33
C LYS A 94 -13.33 -16.17 -8.23
N ALA A 95 -13.72 -16.43 -7.00
CA ALA A 95 -12.81 -16.64 -5.89
C ALA A 95 -12.53 -18.14 -5.74
N CYS A 96 -11.26 -18.51 -5.82
CA CYS A 96 -10.77 -19.89 -5.76
C CYS A 96 -9.84 -20.07 -4.55
N PRO A 97 -9.64 -21.31 -4.07
CA PRO A 97 -8.59 -21.63 -3.13
C PRO A 97 -7.24 -21.19 -3.69
N ASN A 98 -6.47 -20.45 -2.88
CA ASN A 98 -5.09 -20.17 -3.22
C ASN A 98 -4.24 -21.42 -2.97
N THR A 99 -3.83 -22.10 -4.03
CA THR A 99 -2.96 -23.29 -3.97
C THR A 99 -1.50 -22.97 -4.24
N SER A 100 -1.15 -21.70 -4.35
CA SER A 100 0.23 -21.31 -4.61
C SER A 100 1.09 -21.57 -3.36
N GLU A 101 2.24 -22.22 -3.53
CA GLU A 101 3.22 -22.49 -2.46
C GLU A 101 4.01 -21.22 -2.08
N VAL A 102 3.37 -20.06 -2.20
CA VAL A 102 4.01 -18.74 -2.05
C VAL A 102 4.20 -18.48 -0.56
N ALA A 103 5.09 -19.28 0.03
CA ALA A 103 5.59 -19.13 1.37
C ALA A 103 6.52 -17.92 1.38
N ASN A 104 6.16 -16.92 2.18
CA ASN A 104 7.02 -15.79 2.51
C ASN A 104 7.55 -15.03 1.29
N LEU A 105 6.68 -14.62 0.36
CA LEU A 105 7.06 -13.43 -0.44
C LEU A 105 7.26 -12.28 0.54
N PRO A 106 8.39 -11.57 0.46
CA PRO A 106 8.69 -10.48 1.37
C PRO A 106 7.49 -9.54 1.37
N MET A 107 7.08 -9.10 2.57
CA MET A 107 6.15 -7.99 2.67
C MET A 107 6.69 -6.89 1.76
N PRO A 108 5.83 -6.27 0.96
CA PRO A 108 6.28 -5.16 0.17
C PRO A 108 6.96 -4.13 1.05
N GLU A 109 8.02 -3.55 0.51
CA GLU A 109 8.92 -2.73 1.29
C GLU A 109 8.16 -1.54 1.84
N HIS A 110 8.29 -1.33 3.16
CA HIS A 110 7.76 -0.16 3.84
C HIS A 110 8.20 1.08 3.05
N VAL A 111 7.25 1.93 2.67
CA VAL A 111 7.62 3.24 2.13
C VAL A 111 8.20 4.02 3.31
N THR A 112 9.45 4.45 3.16
CA THR A 112 10.09 5.34 4.12
C THR A 112 10.28 6.69 3.43
N LEU A 113 9.72 7.73 4.03
CA LEU A 113 9.83 9.10 3.55
C LEU A 113 10.64 9.93 4.54
N VAL A 114 11.30 10.96 4.04
CA VAL A 114 11.80 12.06 4.87
C VAL A 114 10.78 13.18 4.82
N MET A 115 10.46 13.74 5.98
CA MET A 115 9.61 14.91 6.09
C MET A 115 10.31 16.02 6.84
N TYR A 116 10.27 17.23 6.31
CA TYR A 116 10.69 18.42 7.04
C TYR A 116 9.47 19.05 7.69
N VAL A 117 9.46 19.03 9.03
CA VAL A 117 8.37 19.54 9.86
C VAL A 117 8.85 20.75 10.68
N PRO A 118 8.01 21.79 10.91
CA PRO A 118 8.41 22.95 11.70
C PRO A 118 8.74 22.59 13.16
N ASP A 119 9.86 23.07 13.73
CA ASP A 119 10.29 22.80 15.13
C ASP A 119 9.36 23.42 16.19
N VAL A 120 8.41 24.27 15.79
CA VAL A 120 7.36 24.79 16.68
C VAL A 120 6.59 23.66 17.37
N TYR A 121 6.43 22.51 16.73
CA TYR A 121 5.79 21.34 17.34
C TYR A 121 6.54 20.83 18.57
N LEU A 122 7.86 20.88 18.55
CA LEU A 122 8.71 20.33 19.62
C LEU A 122 8.72 21.22 20.86
N HIS A 123 8.70 22.53 20.66
CA HIS A 123 8.71 23.50 21.74
C HIS A 123 7.41 23.50 22.57
N TYR A 124 6.26 23.26 21.94
CA TYR A 124 4.96 23.38 22.62
C TYR A 124 4.31 22.06 23.01
N SER A 125 4.61 20.97 22.31
CA SER A 125 3.75 19.77 22.37
C SER A 125 4.48 18.43 22.53
N GLY A 126 5.82 18.45 22.50
CA GLY A 126 6.66 17.25 22.59
C GLY A 126 6.53 16.32 21.38
N ASN A 127 7.42 15.33 21.30
CA ASN A 127 7.51 14.40 20.17
C ASN A 127 6.19 13.64 19.92
N ASP A 128 5.48 13.26 20.97
CA ASP A 128 4.25 12.46 20.87
C ASP A 128 3.13 13.18 20.10
N THR A 129 3.03 14.50 20.24
CA THR A 129 2.00 15.28 19.53
C THR A 129 2.36 15.41 18.06
N MET A 130 3.62 15.73 17.74
CA MET A 130 4.12 15.78 16.37
C MET A 130 3.89 14.45 15.64
N ASN A 131 4.25 13.33 16.28
CA ASN A 131 4.09 12.01 15.67
C ASN A 131 2.63 11.67 15.40
N ARG A 132 1.72 12.00 16.33
CA ARG A 132 0.28 11.82 16.12
C ARG A 132 -0.26 12.68 14.97
N ASP A 133 0.19 13.92 14.87
CA ASP A 133 -0.28 14.84 13.84
C ASP A 133 0.24 14.42 12.45
N ILE A 134 1.48 13.92 12.36
CA ILE A 134 2.01 13.31 11.13
C ILE A 134 1.17 12.10 10.73
N SER A 135 0.95 11.15 11.65
CA SER A 135 0.08 9.99 11.38
C SER A 135 -1.30 10.40 10.87
N HIS A 136 -1.92 11.39 11.55
CA HIS A 136 -3.23 11.88 11.17
C HIS A 136 -3.25 12.52 9.79
N VAL A 137 -2.23 13.28 9.41
CA VAL A 137 -2.11 13.86 8.06
C VAL A 137 -1.95 12.77 7.02
N MET A 138 -1.05 11.80 7.23
CA MET A 138 -0.83 10.72 6.26
C MET A 138 -2.11 9.91 6.02
N GLU A 139 -2.88 9.64 7.08
CA GLU A 139 -4.18 8.99 6.96
C GLU A 139 -5.23 9.88 6.29
N SER A 140 -5.32 11.16 6.67
CA SER A 140 -6.35 12.10 6.17
C SER A 140 -6.18 12.44 4.70
N PHE A 141 -4.94 12.51 4.22
CA PHE A 141 -4.64 12.64 2.79
C PHE A 141 -4.73 11.32 2.04
N GLU A 142 -5.01 10.23 2.74
CA GLU A 142 -5.08 8.87 2.24
C GLU A 142 -3.75 8.39 1.64
N PHE A 143 -2.60 8.80 2.17
CA PHE A 143 -1.29 8.34 1.72
C PHE A 143 -0.90 6.99 2.30
N GLY A 144 -1.25 6.73 3.56
CA GLY A 144 -0.89 5.48 4.22
C GLY A 144 -1.14 5.47 5.73
N ASP A 145 -1.04 4.28 6.32
CA ASP A 145 -1.03 4.06 7.77
C ASP A 145 0.40 4.21 8.30
N VAL A 146 0.55 5.11 9.26
CA VAL A 146 1.81 5.43 9.93
C VAL A 146 1.56 5.32 11.43
N SER A 147 2.31 4.45 12.11
CA SER A 147 2.28 4.43 13.56
C SER A 147 3.02 5.64 14.12
N PRO A 148 2.55 6.31 15.18
CA PRO A 148 3.33 7.34 15.85
C PRO A 148 4.71 6.85 16.34
N ASN A 149 4.86 5.54 16.56
CA ASN A 149 6.13 4.93 16.98
C ASN A 149 7.06 4.60 15.81
N SER A 150 6.62 4.78 14.56
CA SER A 150 7.40 4.52 13.35
C SER A 150 7.99 5.80 12.74
N ILE A 151 7.89 6.91 13.49
CA ILE A 151 8.44 8.22 13.14
C ILE A 151 9.69 8.47 14.00
N GLU A 152 10.81 8.74 13.34
CA GLU A 152 12.12 8.90 13.97
C GLU A 152 12.71 10.25 13.59
N LEU A 153 13.46 10.88 14.49
CA LEU A 153 14.21 12.09 14.15
C LEU A 153 15.38 11.72 13.23
N LEU A 154 15.56 12.46 12.13
CA LEU A 154 16.76 12.32 11.33
C LEU A 154 17.90 13.10 12.02
N GLU A 155 18.76 12.39 12.75
CA GLU A 155 19.89 12.99 13.49
C GLU A 155 21.03 13.46 12.58
N ASP A 156 21.17 12.84 11.40
CA ASP A 156 22.22 13.14 10.43
C ASP A 156 21.59 13.47 9.06
N GLU A 157 21.44 14.77 8.79
CA GLU A 157 20.88 15.27 7.53
C GLU A 157 21.76 14.98 6.32
N SER A 158 23.04 14.59 6.50
CA SER A 158 23.91 14.19 5.38
C SER A 158 23.45 12.90 4.68
N LYS A 159 22.51 12.17 5.30
CA LYS A 159 21.81 11.01 4.70
C LYS A 159 20.76 11.40 3.66
N CYS A 160 20.40 12.68 3.58
CA CYS A 160 19.60 13.21 2.48
C CYS A 160 20.52 13.56 1.30
N THR A 161 20.12 13.15 0.10
CA THR A 161 20.98 13.11 -1.09
C THR A 161 21.29 14.49 -1.70
N GLU A 162 20.62 15.57 -1.29
CA GLU A 162 20.85 16.93 -1.77
C GLU A 162 20.71 17.96 -0.62
N ASP A 163 21.10 19.22 -0.84
CA ASP A 163 20.94 20.36 0.09
C ASP A 163 19.45 20.76 0.23
N TYR A 164 18.66 19.81 0.70
CA TYR A 164 17.22 19.95 0.84
C TYR A 164 16.83 20.87 1.97
N ALA A 165 17.73 21.15 2.92
CA ALA A 165 17.53 22.20 3.91
C ALA A 165 17.48 23.58 3.24
N GLY A 166 18.35 23.86 2.26
CA GLY A 166 18.27 25.05 1.43
C GLY A 166 16.99 25.09 0.59
N PHE A 167 16.63 23.97 -0.03
CA PHE A 167 15.44 23.85 -0.87
C PHE A 167 14.12 24.00 -0.09
N ALA A 168 14.04 23.41 1.12
CA ALA A 168 12.89 23.55 2.01
C ALA A 168 12.67 25.01 2.40
N LYS A 169 13.75 25.77 2.62
CA LYS A 169 13.67 27.22 2.92
C LYS A 169 13.13 28.02 1.74
N GLU A 170 13.53 27.67 0.52
CA GLU A 170 13.05 28.32 -0.70
C GLU A 170 11.56 28.03 -0.95
N ILE A 171 11.13 26.78 -0.75
CA ILE A 171 9.75 26.36 -0.99
C ILE A 171 8.78 26.85 0.09
N ILE A 172 9.17 26.76 1.36
CA ILE A 172 8.26 27.03 2.48
C ILE A 172 8.27 28.52 2.87
N GLY A 173 9.31 29.25 2.45
CA GLY A 173 9.45 30.69 2.61
C GLY A 173 10.16 31.07 3.92
N GLU A 174 11.19 31.91 3.81
CA GLU A 174 12.10 32.30 4.91
C GLU A 174 11.40 32.80 6.19
N GLU A 175 10.23 33.43 6.06
CA GLU A 175 9.48 34.00 7.19
C GLU A 175 8.84 32.96 8.12
N TYR A 176 8.67 31.71 7.63
CA TYR A 176 8.14 30.58 8.41
C TYR A 176 9.24 29.59 8.83
N VAL A 177 10.49 29.88 8.47
CA VAL A 177 11.68 29.11 8.86
C VAL A 177 12.10 29.48 10.28
N GLY A 178 11.28 29.05 11.24
CA GLY A 178 11.88 28.49 12.45
C GLY A 178 12.75 27.29 12.09
N ASP A 179 13.53 26.78 13.04
CA ASP A 179 14.25 25.53 12.85
C ASP A 179 13.28 24.49 12.27
N TYR A 180 13.60 23.86 11.14
CA TYR A 180 12.85 22.69 10.67
C TYR A 180 13.59 21.48 11.19
N ARG A 181 12.87 20.39 11.44
CA ARG A 181 13.49 19.10 11.70
C ARG A 181 13.10 18.12 10.62
N ALA A 182 14.10 17.41 10.12
CA ALA A 182 13.89 16.24 9.32
C ALA A 182 13.46 15.08 10.22
N VAL A 183 12.39 14.40 9.84
CA VAL A 183 11.93 13.15 10.44
C VAL A 183 11.82 12.08 9.37
N ILE A 184 12.14 10.85 9.75
CA ILE A 184 11.94 9.65 8.96
C ILE A 184 10.55 9.11 9.30
N VAL A 185 9.71 8.94 8.29
CA VAL A 185 8.35 8.42 8.44
C VAL A 185 8.29 7.06 7.78
N ASN A 186 8.16 6.02 8.59
CA ASN A 186 8.00 4.65 8.12
C ASN A 186 6.52 4.28 8.07
N PHE A 187 6.04 3.98 6.88
CA PHE A 187 4.67 3.55 6.67
C PHE A 187 4.52 2.08 7.08
N ASN A 188 3.55 1.79 7.96
CA ASN A 188 3.10 0.42 8.19
C ASN A 188 2.52 -0.13 6.89
N TYR A 189 1.77 0.72 6.19
CA TYR A 189 1.09 0.40 4.96
C TYR A 189 0.89 1.65 4.11
N TRP A 190 1.39 1.64 2.88
CA TRP A 190 1.10 2.70 1.91
C TRP A 190 -0.30 2.47 1.34
N PHE A 191 -1.16 3.48 1.41
CA PHE A 191 -2.51 3.35 0.90
C PHE A 191 -2.50 3.28 -0.62
N HIS A 192 -3.59 2.74 -1.14
CA HIS A 192 -3.80 2.59 -2.57
C HIS A 192 -4.69 3.70 -3.12
N SER A 193 -5.07 4.70 -2.33
CA SER A 193 -5.92 5.79 -2.80
C SER A 193 -5.35 6.46 -4.06
N LYS A 194 -6.22 7.10 -4.84
CA LYS A 194 -5.80 7.94 -5.95
C LYS A 194 -4.72 8.96 -5.52
N ASN A 195 -4.88 9.55 -4.34
CA ASN A 195 -3.95 10.52 -3.77
C ASN A 195 -2.56 9.90 -3.50
N ALA A 196 -2.51 8.70 -2.93
CA ALA A 196 -1.26 8.00 -2.66
C ALA A 196 -0.47 7.71 -3.94
N HIS A 197 -1.14 7.30 -5.03
CA HIS A 197 -0.49 7.10 -6.33
C HIS A 197 -0.02 8.40 -6.97
N GLU A 198 -0.83 9.45 -6.92
CA GLU A 198 -0.45 10.76 -7.44
C GLU A 198 0.79 11.29 -6.71
N VAL A 199 0.83 11.16 -5.38
CA VAL A 199 2.00 11.48 -4.57
C VAL A 199 3.18 10.60 -4.90
N GLN A 200 3.01 9.28 -5.02
CA GLN A 200 4.12 8.40 -5.37
C GLN A 200 4.71 8.78 -6.73
N LYS A 201 3.86 9.01 -7.74
CA LYS A 201 4.29 9.43 -9.07
C LYS A 201 5.00 10.79 -9.03
N GLN A 202 4.51 11.72 -8.21
CA GLN A 202 5.15 13.01 -8.03
C GLN A 202 6.52 12.86 -7.34
N LEU A 203 6.62 12.06 -6.28
CA LEU A 203 7.91 11.72 -5.65
C LEU A 203 8.87 11.01 -6.63
N GLU A 204 8.36 10.23 -7.58
CA GLU A 204 9.16 9.60 -8.65
C GLU A 204 9.63 10.58 -9.72
N THR A 205 8.83 11.60 -10.03
CA THR A 205 9.11 12.57 -11.10
C THR A 205 9.93 13.75 -10.59
N ASP A 206 9.53 14.31 -9.45
CA ASP A 206 10.02 15.58 -8.91
C ASP A 206 10.95 15.38 -7.70
N GLY A 207 11.02 14.16 -7.15
CA GLY A 207 11.80 13.83 -5.96
C GLY A 207 11.18 14.28 -4.64
N HIS A 208 10.20 15.17 -4.67
CA HIS A 208 9.56 15.76 -3.50
C HIS A 208 8.08 16.10 -3.73
N ILE A 209 7.34 16.33 -2.64
CA ILE A 209 6.01 16.94 -2.63
C ILE A 209 5.91 17.95 -1.49
N VAL A 210 4.98 18.90 -1.61
CA VAL A 210 4.64 19.85 -0.55
C VAL A 210 3.21 19.58 -0.10
N ILE A 211 3.03 19.25 1.18
CA ILE A 211 1.73 19.05 1.80
C ILE A 211 1.35 20.30 2.57
N SER A 212 0.30 20.99 2.15
CA SER A 212 -0.27 22.09 2.92
C SER A 212 -1.31 21.55 3.90
N THR A 213 -1.08 21.79 5.19
CA THR A 213 -1.94 21.34 6.29
C THR A 213 -2.56 22.54 7.00
N ASN A 214 -3.81 22.41 7.43
CA ASN A 214 -4.49 23.42 8.23
C ASN A 214 -4.90 22.78 9.55
N PHE A 215 -4.08 22.99 10.58
CA PHE A 215 -4.37 22.53 11.93
C PHE A 215 -5.05 23.66 12.70
N SER A 216 -6.04 23.34 13.53
CA SER A 216 -6.83 24.33 14.29
C SER A 216 -6.02 25.29 15.17
N HIS A 217 -4.75 24.97 15.43
CA HIS A 217 -3.85 25.75 16.27
C HIS A 217 -2.69 26.43 15.52
N TYR A 218 -2.55 26.18 14.21
CA TYR A 218 -1.46 26.70 13.41
C TYR A 218 -1.98 27.13 12.03
N SER A 219 -1.73 28.39 11.66
CA SER A 219 -2.01 28.88 10.30
C SER A 219 -1.28 28.03 9.26
N ASP A 220 -1.90 27.82 8.10
CA ASP A 220 -1.44 27.02 6.95
C ASP A 220 0.05 26.66 6.98
N MET A 221 0.35 25.39 7.30
CA MET A 221 1.72 24.88 7.38
C MET A 221 2.03 24.01 6.17
N ASN A 222 3.15 24.30 5.52
CA ASN A 222 3.68 23.48 4.44
C ASN A 222 4.70 22.48 4.98
N TRP A 223 4.52 21.21 4.67
CA TRP A 223 5.46 20.14 4.97
C TRP A 223 6.11 19.67 3.67
N LEU A 224 7.43 19.64 3.64
CA LEU A 224 8.17 19.06 2.50
C LEU A 224 8.36 17.57 2.75
N VAL A 225 7.96 16.74 1.80
CA VAL A 225 8.09 15.28 1.87
C VAL A 225 8.91 14.77 0.71
N MET A 226 9.82 13.83 0.98
CA MET A 226 10.79 13.34 0.00
C MET A 226 11.03 11.84 0.19
N LYS A 227 11.64 11.21 -0.80
CA LYS A 227 12.10 9.81 -0.67
C LYS A 227 13.28 9.71 0.29
N TYR A 228 13.26 8.71 1.16
CA TYR A 228 14.42 8.38 1.98
C TYR A 228 15.32 7.39 1.25
N HIS A 229 16.59 7.73 1.05
CA HIS A 229 17.51 6.94 0.21
C HIS A 229 18.34 5.91 0.99
N ASP A 230 18.47 6.07 2.32
CA ASP A 230 19.36 5.28 3.18
C ASP A 230 18.61 4.23 4.02
N SER A 231 17.39 3.85 3.65
CA SER A 231 16.76 2.69 4.27
C SER A 231 17.29 1.40 3.65
N ASP A 232 17.88 0.55 4.49
CA ASP A 232 18.20 -0.86 4.17
C ASP A 232 16.98 -1.65 3.62
N LYS A 233 15.78 -1.07 3.72
CA LYS A 233 14.51 -1.52 3.13
C LYS A 233 14.08 -0.50 2.08
N LYS A 234 14.04 -0.93 0.82
CA LYS A 234 14.11 -0.09 -0.38
C LYS A 234 13.04 1.02 -0.44
N SER A 235 13.46 2.17 -0.94
CA SER A 235 12.60 3.28 -1.33
C SER A 235 11.74 2.94 -2.54
N GLY A 236 10.42 3.10 -2.38
CA GLY A 236 9.54 3.50 -3.48
C GLY A 236 9.06 2.41 -4.45
N ALA A 237 8.79 1.18 -4.00
CA ALA A 237 7.99 0.26 -4.79
C ALA A 237 6.57 0.16 -4.20
N ASN A 238 5.57 0.37 -5.05
CA ASN A 238 4.16 0.14 -4.75
C ASN A 238 4.02 -1.28 -4.14
N PRO A 239 3.41 -1.42 -2.96
CA PRO A 239 3.39 -2.69 -2.25
C PRO A 239 2.65 -3.84 -2.97
N TYR A 240 1.93 -3.52 -4.04
CA TYR A 240 1.06 -4.43 -4.79
C TYR A 240 1.63 -4.82 -6.15
N ILE A 241 2.72 -4.17 -6.59
CA ILE A 241 3.33 -4.46 -7.88
C ILE A 241 4.58 -5.32 -7.67
N TRP A 242 4.33 -6.61 -7.43
CA TRP A 242 5.27 -7.61 -7.87
C TRP A 242 4.96 -7.92 -9.32
N TYR A 243 5.64 -7.25 -10.26
CA TYR A 243 5.90 -7.89 -11.54
C TYR A 243 6.78 -9.10 -11.24
N SER A 244 6.14 -10.22 -10.90
CA SER A 244 6.82 -11.49 -10.99
C SER A 244 7.36 -11.59 -12.41
N ASP A 245 8.69 -11.66 -12.53
CA ASP A 245 9.33 -11.98 -13.80
C ASP A 245 8.58 -13.18 -14.41
N PRO A 246 7.93 -13.04 -15.57
CA PRO A 246 7.19 -14.12 -16.20
C PRO A 246 8.03 -15.41 -16.32
N ALA A 247 9.37 -15.27 -16.45
CA ALA A 247 10.30 -16.39 -16.53
C ALA A 247 10.38 -17.23 -15.24
N LYS A 248 10.14 -16.64 -14.05
CA LYS A 248 10.17 -17.38 -12.77
C LYS A 248 8.96 -18.29 -12.57
N TYR A 249 7.84 -18.03 -13.24
CA TYR A 249 6.63 -18.87 -13.17
C TYR A 249 6.53 -19.89 -14.31
N GLN A 250 7.26 -19.71 -15.42
CA GLN A 250 7.31 -20.70 -16.50
C GLN A 250 8.00 -22.01 -16.10
N THR A 251 8.88 -22.00 -15.11
CA THR A 251 9.61 -23.20 -14.66
C THR A 251 8.78 -24.15 -13.79
N HIS A 252 7.60 -23.73 -13.31
CA HIS A 252 6.77 -24.52 -12.38
C HIS A 252 5.55 -25.18 -13.04
N ASN A 253 5.23 -24.83 -14.29
CA ASN A 253 4.29 -25.60 -15.10
C ASN A 253 5.05 -26.69 -15.86
N LYS A 254 5.49 -27.75 -15.15
CA LYS A 254 5.78 -29.01 -15.83
C LYS A 254 4.48 -29.48 -16.47
N HIS A 255 4.49 -29.52 -17.80
CA HIS A 255 3.43 -30.08 -18.63
C HIS A 255 2.88 -31.38 -18.02
N VAL A 256 1.65 -31.33 -17.51
CA VAL A 256 0.82 -32.53 -17.40
C VAL A 256 0.20 -32.69 -18.77
N TYR A 257 0.85 -33.48 -19.61
CA TYR A 257 0.17 -34.10 -20.75
C TYR A 257 -0.78 -35.14 -20.17
N LEU A 258 -2.07 -34.96 -20.40
CA LEU A 258 -3.05 -36.02 -20.24
C LEU A 258 -3.04 -36.82 -21.56
N ASP A 259 -2.71 -38.10 -21.46
CA ASP A 259 -3.10 -39.12 -22.45
C ASP A 259 -4.62 -39.34 -22.39
#